data_AF-A0A7W1LCJ3-F1
#
_entry.id   AF-A0A7W1LCJ3-F1
#
_cell.length_a   1.000
_cell.length_b   1.000
_cell.length_c   1.000
_cell.angle_alpha   90.00
_cell.angle_beta   90.00
_cell.angle_gamma   90.00
#
_symmetry.space_group_name_H-M   'P 1'
#
loop_
_entity.id
_entity.type
_entity.pdbx_description
1 polymer ?
#
loop_
_entity_poly.entity_id
_entity_poly.type
_entity_poly.pdbx_seq_one_letter_code
_entity_poly.pdbx_strand_id
1 'polypeptide(L)'
;NRYAQLSQMILDDTRNAALKNNYGGDAGFFKAAIDIYMHDLIAKTKETGEAQMTCYAGTAGAVIFDEGTISSCENLEATGNLRDYDWNFQGAWNSPQMKARRQKAKDGCFCTHESNSYYPSLPFNPKHLIQIKKLERQMKKASKQLAVNQPQTEGIAVKV
;
A
#
# COMPACT_ATOMS: atom_id res chain seq x y z
N ASN A 1 4.20 -7.56 19.60
CA ASN A 1 2.80 -7.83 19.20
C ASN A 1 2.80 -8.95 18.15
N ARG A 2 1.84 -9.90 18.16
CA ARG A 2 1.75 -11.01 17.17
C ARG A 2 1.76 -10.53 15.71
N TYR A 3 1.12 -9.39 15.43
CA TYR A 3 1.12 -8.80 14.09
C TYR A 3 2.53 -8.47 13.59
N ALA A 4 3.35 -7.81 14.43
CA ALA A 4 4.72 -7.45 14.08
C ALA A 4 5.60 -8.71 13.83
N GLN A 5 5.41 -9.75 14.65
CA GLN A 5 6.11 -11.03 14.47
C GLN A 5 5.78 -11.66 13.12
N LEU A 6 4.50 -11.72 12.76
CA LEU A 6 4.06 -12.28 11.48
C LEU A 6 4.54 -11.44 10.28
N SER A 7 4.47 -10.11 10.38
CA SER A 7 4.98 -9.21 9.34
C SER A 7 6.47 -9.43 9.09
N GLN A 8 7.26 -9.59 10.16
CA GLN A 8 8.69 -9.87 10.05
C GLN A 8 8.96 -11.24 9.43
N MET A 9 8.22 -12.29 9.84
CA MET A 9 8.33 -13.62 9.23
C MET A 9 8.05 -13.58 7.72
N ILE A 10 6.95 -12.94 7.30
CA ILE A 10 6.60 -12.81 5.88
C ILE A 10 7.68 -12.07 5.10
N LEU A 11 8.25 -11.00 5.68
CA LEU A 11 9.33 -10.24 5.07
C LEU A 11 10.58 -11.11 4.87
N ASP A 12 10.97 -11.88 5.88
CA ASP A 12 12.16 -12.74 5.83
C ASP A 12 11.96 -13.91 4.87
N ASP A 13 10.80 -14.57 4.93
CA ASP A 13 10.44 -15.65 4.00
C ASP A 13 10.39 -15.16 2.55
N THR A 14 9.90 -13.94 2.32
CA THR A 14 9.87 -13.34 0.97
C THR A 14 11.27 -12.98 0.49
N ARG A 15 12.15 -12.45 1.37
CA ARG A 15 13.55 -12.14 1.03
C ARG A 15 14.37 -13.38 0.68
N ASN A 16 14.07 -14.50 1.35
CA ASN A 16 14.70 -15.79 1.09
C ASN A 16 13.95 -16.61 0.03
N ALA A 17 12.84 -16.06 -0.47
CA ALA A 17 11.91 -16.68 -1.40
C ALA A 17 11.38 -18.06 -0.96
N ALA A 18 11.35 -18.32 0.35
CA ALA A 18 10.66 -19.46 0.95
C ALA A 18 9.16 -19.45 0.61
N LEU A 19 8.61 -18.27 0.27
CA LEU A 19 7.25 -18.09 -0.22
C LEU A 19 7.26 -17.42 -1.61
N LYS A 20 6.43 -17.92 -2.53
CA LYS A 20 6.14 -17.26 -3.82
C LYS A 20 5.17 -16.11 -3.57
N ASN A 21 5.69 -15.00 -3.05
CA ASN A 21 4.91 -13.81 -2.70
C ASN A 21 5.14 -12.70 -3.74
N ASN A 22 4.62 -12.91 -4.95
CA ASN A 22 4.66 -11.92 -6.02
C ASN A 22 3.42 -12.00 -6.90
N TYR A 23 2.92 -10.84 -7.34
CA TYR A 23 1.84 -10.79 -8.32
C TYR A 23 2.36 -11.12 -9.74
N GLY A 24 1.43 -11.41 -10.64
CA GLY A 24 1.73 -11.54 -12.08
C GLY A 24 2.01 -10.20 -12.75
N GLY A 25 2.56 -10.26 -13.98
CA GLY A 25 2.86 -9.10 -14.82
C GLY A 25 4.14 -8.34 -14.45
N ASP A 26 4.49 -7.34 -15.27
CA ASP A 26 5.79 -6.65 -15.22
C ASP A 26 6.05 -5.89 -13.91
N ALA A 27 4.99 -5.41 -13.26
CA ALA A 27 5.04 -4.70 -11.99
C ALA A 27 4.80 -5.61 -10.77
N GLY A 28 4.71 -6.93 -10.94
CA GLY A 28 4.25 -7.84 -9.90
C GLY A 28 5.12 -7.85 -8.65
N PHE A 29 6.44 -7.85 -8.80
CA PHE A 29 7.38 -7.73 -7.68
C PHE A 29 7.30 -6.38 -6.98
N PHE A 30 7.06 -5.30 -7.73
CA PHE A 30 6.95 -3.97 -7.14
C PHE A 30 5.71 -3.83 -6.27
N LYS A 31 4.56 -4.32 -6.76
CA LYS A 31 3.31 -4.37 -5.99
C LYS A 31 3.46 -5.19 -4.71
N ALA A 32 4.09 -6.36 -4.78
CA ALA A 32 4.35 -7.19 -3.60
C ALA A 32 5.33 -6.54 -2.62
N ALA A 33 6.36 -5.86 -3.12
CA ALA A 33 7.28 -5.11 -2.25
C ALA A 33 6.57 -3.95 -1.52
N ILE A 34 5.61 -3.27 -2.15
CA ILE A 34 4.78 -2.25 -1.46
C ILE A 34 3.98 -2.92 -0.33
N ASP A 35 3.29 -4.01 -0.64
CA ASP A 35 2.39 -4.71 0.28
C ASP A 35 3.13 -5.22 1.54
N ILE A 36 4.26 -5.88 1.35
CA ILE A 36 5.08 -6.39 2.45
C ILE A 36 5.67 -5.25 3.29
N TYR A 37 6.19 -4.20 2.62
CA TYR A 37 6.79 -3.06 3.30
C TYR A 37 5.76 -2.25 4.09
N MET A 38 4.53 -2.17 3.59
CA MET A 38 3.42 -1.50 4.26
C MET A 38 3.13 -2.13 5.63
N HIS A 39 3.10 -3.46 5.74
CA HIS A 39 2.78 -4.12 7.01
C HIS A 39 3.81 -3.83 8.12
N ASP A 40 5.10 -3.70 7.76
CA ASP A 40 6.15 -3.28 8.69
C ASP A 40 5.92 -1.85 9.22
N LEU A 41 5.56 -0.92 8.33
CA LEU A 41 5.21 0.44 8.74
C LEU A 41 3.96 0.50 9.61
N ILE A 42 2.94 -0.31 9.31
CA ILE A 42 1.71 -0.40 10.11
C ILE A 42 2.02 -0.93 11.52
N ALA A 43 2.86 -1.97 11.61
CA ALA A 43 3.31 -2.49 12.89
C ALA A 43 4.00 -1.39 13.70
N LYS A 44 4.92 -0.65 13.06
CA LYS A 44 5.65 0.44 13.69
C LYS A 44 4.74 1.59 14.12
N THR A 45 3.77 2.01 13.29
CA THR A 45 2.75 3.00 13.66
C THR A 45 1.97 2.56 14.89
N LYS A 46 1.59 1.29 14.98
CA LYS A 46 0.86 0.77 16.13
C LYS A 46 1.71 0.76 17.40
N GLU A 47 3.01 0.53 17.28
CA GLU A 47 3.96 0.49 18.40
C GLU A 47 4.33 1.88 18.89
N THR A 48 4.60 2.83 17.99
CA THR A 48 5.04 4.18 18.36
C THR A 48 3.88 5.14 18.61
N GLY A 49 2.70 4.90 18.00
CA GLY A 49 1.62 5.87 17.97
C GLY A 49 1.93 7.10 17.11
N GLU A 50 2.89 7.00 16.20
CA GLU A 50 3.37 8.11 15.38
C GLU A 50 3.23 7.83 13.88
N ALA A 51 3.10 8.92 13.11
CA ALA A 51 3.04 8.85 11.67
C ALA A 51 4.38 8.35 11.11
N GLN A 52 4.35 7.26 10.34
CA GLN A 52 5.57 6.69 9.76
C GLN A 52 5.89 7.21 8.36
N MET A 53 4.96 7.96 7.76
CA MET A 53 5.08 8.55 6.42
C MET A 53 4.13 9.75 6.30
N THR A 54 4.32 10.58 5.28
CA THR A 54 3.29 11.56 4.90
C THR A 54 2.11 10.83 4.28
N CYS A 55 0.91 11.03 4.85
CA CYS A 55 -0.34 10.50 4.29
C CYS A 55 -0.86 11.43 3.20
N TYR A 56 -1.07 10.86 2.00
CA TYR A 56 -1.61 11.53 0.82
C TYR A 56 -3.10 11.23 0.61
N ALA A 57 -3.82 10.74 1.63
CA ALA A 57 -5.27 10.59 1.58
C ALA A 57 -5.95 11.92 1.20
N GLY A 58 -6.88 11.87 0.24
CA GLY A 58 -7.47 13.07 -0.33
C GLY A 58 -6.60 13.80 -1.36
N THR A 59 -5.31 13.47 -1.50
CA THR A 59 -4.41 14.02 -2.54
C THR A 59 -4.19 13.02 -3.67
N ALA A 60 -3.82 11.79 -3.32
CA ALA A 60 -3.54 10.71 -4.26
C ALA A 60 -4.74 9.78 -4.51
N GLY A 61 -5.79 9.86 -3.69
CA GLY A 61 -6.98 9.03 -3.81
C GLY A 61 -8.15 9.55 -3.00
N ALA A 62 -9.36 9.37 -3.54
CA ALA A 62 -10.66 9.81 -3.04
C ALA A 62 -11.50 8.62 -2.60
N VAL A 63 -12.42 8.85 -1.67
CA VAL A 63 -13.54 7.93 -1.44
C VAL A 63 -14.82 8.64 -1.84
N ILE A 64 -15.58 8.01 -2.73
CA ILE A 64 -16.91 8.44 -3.15
C ILE A 64 -17.86 7.30 -2.81
N PHE A 65 -18.86 7.57 -1.97
CA PHE A 65 -19.89 6.61 -1.59
C PHE A 65 -21.03 6.57 -2.64
N ASP A 66 -21.91 5.59 -2.55
CA ASP A 66 -22.98 5.34 -3.53
C ASP A 66 -23.98 6.51 -3.63
N GLU A 67 -24.19 7.22 -2.52
CA GLU A 67 -24.95 8.45 -2.46
C GLU A 67 -24.13 9.70 -2.82
N GLY A 68 -22.94 9.57 -3.40
CA GLY A 68 -22.15 10.71 -3.88
C GLY A 68 -21.44 11.50 -2.78
N THR A 69 -21.49 11.04 -1.53
CA THR A 69 -20.67 11.61 -0.45
C THR A 69 -19.20 11.44 -0.78
N ILE A 70 -18.39 12.47 -0.55
CA ILE A 70 -16.96 12.44 -0.85
C ILE A 70 -16.13 12.65 0.43
N SER A 71 -15.09 11.84 0.60
CA SER A 71 -14.12 11.95 1.69
C SER A 71 -12.70 11.71 1.19
N SER A 72 -11.72 12.04 2.02
CA SER A 72 -10.30 11.75 1.77
C SER A 72 -9.94 10.29 2.09
N CYS A 73 -10.71 9.64 2.97
CA CYS A 73 -10.47 8.30 3.50
C CYS A 73 -11.80 7.72 3.98
N GLU A 74 -12.01 6.41 3.79
CA GLU A 74 -13.27 5.72 4.12
C GLU A 74 -13.60 5.75 5.61
N ASN A 75 -12.59 5.87 6.47
CA ASN A 75 -12.77 5.94 7.93
C ASN A 75 -12.98 7.35 8.46
N LEU A 76 -12.97 8.37 7.60
CA LEU A 76 -13.11 9.77 8.01
C LEU A 76 -14.42 10.34 7.51
N GLU A 77 -14.97 11.27 8.30
CA GLU A 77 -16.17 12.01 7.96
C GLU A 77 -16.10 12.62 6.56
N ALA A 78 -17.28 12.80 5.97
CA ALA A 78 -17.45 13.47 4.69
C ALA A 78 -16.76 14.84 4.66
N THR A 79 -16.29 15.20 3.48
CA THR A 79 -15.79 16.53 3.14
C THR A 79 -16.77 17.32 2.28
N GLY A 80 -17.80 16.66 1.76
CA GLY A 80 -18.91 17.22 0.99
C GLY A 80 -19.74 16.12 0.32
N ASN A 81 -20.67 16.51 -0.54
CA ASN A 81 -21.42 15.60 -1.41
C ASN A 81 -21.39 16.12 -2.85
N LEU A 82 -21.21 15.23 -3.84
CA LEU A 82 -21.14 15.60 -5.26
C LEU A 82 -22.41 16.29 -5.77
N ARG A 83 -23.58 16.03 -5.16
CA ARG A 83 -24.83 16.71 -5.52
C ARG A 83 -24.79 18.21 -5.26
N ASP A 84 -24.00 18.67 -4.29
CA ASP A 84 -23.82 20.09 -3.98
C ASP A 84 -22.88 20.79 -4.97
N TYR A 85 -22.23 20.02 -5.85
CA TYR A 85 -21.27 20.49 -6.85
C TYR A 85 -21.71 20.18 -8.27
N ASP A 86 -23.01 19.94 -8.53
CA ASP A 86 -23.53 19.53 -9.85
C ASP A 86 -22.76 18.33 -10.44
N TRP A 87 -22.39 17.38 -9.58
CA TRP A 87 -21.57 16.21 -9.92
C TRP A 87 -20.15 16.53 -10.44
N ASN A 88 -19.67 17.77 -10.25
CA ASN A 88 -18.30 18.15 -10.55
C ASN A 88 -17.34 17.66 -9.46
N PHE A 89 -16.75 16.48 -9.70
CA PHE A 89 -15.72 15.91 -8.82
C PHE A 89 -14.57 16.88 -8.57
N GLN A 90 -14.04 17.57 -9.60
CA GLN A 90 -12.91 18.48 -9.41
C GLN A 90 -13.27 19.67 -8.52
N GLY A 91 -14.52 20.15 -8.59
CA GLY A 91 -15.03 21.18 -7.69
C GLY A 91 -15.03 20.70 -6.23
N ALA A 92 -15.64 19.54 -5.97
CA ALA A 92 -15.70 18.95 -4.64
C ALA A 92 -14.30 18.58 -4.09
N TRP A 93 -13.43 18.05 -4.95
CA TRP A 93 -12.06 17.67 -4.65
C TRP A 93 -11.18 18.88 -4.30
N ASN A 94 -11.46 20.06 -4.85
CA ASN A 94 -10.70 21.27 -4.56
C ASN A 94 -11.40 22.20 -3.56
N SER A 95 -12.43 21.70 -2.89
CA SER A 95 -13.15 22.40 -1.83
C SER A 95 -12.22 22.79 -0.66
N PRO A 96 -12.55 23.88 0.07
CA PRO A 96 -11.83 24.24 1.29
C PRO A 96 -11.76 23.10 2.32
N GLN A 97 -12.84 22.32 2.45
CA GLN A 97 -12.95 21.18 3.36
C GLN A 97 -11.97 20.07 2.99
N MET A 98 -11.91 19.68 1.71
CA MET A 98 -10.95 18.68 1.25
C MET A 98 -9.50 19.18 1.38
N LYS A 99 -9.24 20.46 1.09
CA LYS A 99 -7.91 21.07 1.29
C LYS A 99 -7.48 21.05 2.76
N ALA A 100 -8.37 21.41 3.68
CA ALA A 100 -8.09 21.34 5.11
C ALA A 100 -7.86 19.90 5.57
N ARG A 101 -8.61 18.94 5.02
CA ARG A 101 -8.44 17.51 5.30
C ARG A 101 -7.07 16.99 4.84
N ARG A 102 -6.60 17.38 3.65
CA ARG A 102 -5.26 17.03 3.15
C ARG A 102 -4.16 17.56 4.05
N GLN A 103 -4.31 18.78 4.54
CA GLN A 103 -3.33 19.37 5.46
C GLN A 103 -3.23 18.56 6.75
N LYS A 104 -4.36 18.22 7.38
CA LYS A 104 -4.39 17.33 8.55
C LYS A 104 -3.76 15.96 8.30
N ALA A 105 -4.02 15.36 7.13
CA ALA A 105 -3.41 14.07 6.78
C ALA A 105 -1.88 14.18 6.67
N LYS A 106 -1.41 15.25 6.02
CA LYS A 106 0.01 15.56 5.84
C LYS A 106 0.73 15.85 7.16
N ASP A 107 0.05 16.46 8.12
CA ASP A 107 0.60 16.90 9.41
C ASP A 107 0.84 15.77 10.42
N GLY A 108 0.53 14.52 10.06
CA GLY A 108 0.93 13.34 10.84
C GLY A 108 -0.20 12.37 11.13
N CYS A 109 -0.99 11.99 10.13
CA CYS A 109 -1.92 10.87 10.29
C CYS A 109 -1.15 9.57 10.64
N PHE A 110 -1.50 8.96 11.78
CA PHE A 110 -0.87 7.73 12.30
C PHE A 110 -1.86 6.56 12.39
N CYS A 111 -2.77 6.46 11.42
CA CYS A 111 -3.69 5.32 11.34
C CYS A 111 -2.98 4.04 10.79
N THR A 112 -3.66 2.90 10.91
CA THR A 112 -3.23 1.61 10.33
C THR A 112 -3.96 1.29 9.03
N HIS A 113 -4.61 2.27 8.41
CA HIS A 113 -5.53 2.04 7.30
C HIS A 113 -4.82 1.92 5.94
N GLU A 114 -4.84 0.73 5.34
CA GLU A 114 -4.05 0.38 4.16
C GLU A 114 -4.50 1.12 2.89
N SER A 115 -5.80 1.07 2.58
CA SER A 115 -6.39 1.44 1.29
C SER A 115 -6.18 2.92 0.92
N ASN A 116 -6.46 3.86 1.83
CA ASN A 116 -6.30 5.29 1.53
C ASN A 116 -5.04 5.91 2.15
N SER A 117 -4.43 5.27 3.16
CA SER A 117 -3.20 5.78 3.77
C SER A 117 -1.99 5.18 3.05
N TYR A 118 -1.63 3.93 3.35
CA TYR A 118 -0.34 3.36 2.97
C TYR A 118 -0.18 3.13 1.47
N TYR A 119 -1.09 2.37 0.86
CA TYR A 119 -0.95 1.96 -0.52
C TYR A 119 -0.78 3.13 -1.51
N PRO A 120 -1.63 4.19 -1.46
CA PRO A 120 -1.47 5.34 -2.35
C PRO A 120 -0.33 6.27 -1.92
N SER A 121 0.05 6.31 -0.65
CA SER A 121 1.06 7.27 -0.16
C SER A 121 2.50 6.80 -0.33
N LEU A 122 2.76 5.50 -0.22
CA LEU A 122 4.12 4.95 -0.26
C LEU A 122 4.90 5.31 -1.54
N PRO A 123 4.29 5.28 -2.74
CA PRO A 123 4.95 5.75 -3.95
C PRO A 123 5.35 7.24 -3.93
N PHE A 124 4.65 8.08 -3.18
CA PHE A 124 4.91 9.53 -3.08
C PHE A 124 5.82 9.91 -1.91
N ASN A 125 6.26 8.95 -1.10
CA ASN A 125 7.24 9.18 -0.05
C ASN A 125 8.63 8.68 -0.50
N PRO A 126 9.56 9.58 -0.91
CA PRO A 126 10.80 9.17 -1.58
C PRO A 126 11.69 8.23 -0.75
N LYS A 127 11.77 8.47 0.58
CA LYS A 127 12.56 7.63 1.48
C LYS A 127 12.03 6.19 1.53
N HIS A 128 10.72 6.03 1.59
CA HIS A 128 10.07 4.71 1.57
C HIS A 128 10.17 4.06 0.20
N LEU A 129 10.00 4.82 -0.89
CA LEU A 129 10.13 4.30 -2.25
C LEU A 129 11.53 3.69 -2.51
N ILE A 130 12.59 4.30 -1.97
CA ILE A 130 13.95 3.72 -2.04
C ILE A 130 14.00 2.35 -1.35
N GLN A 131 13.42 2.22 -0.15
CA GLN A 131 13.39 0.94 0.58
C GLN A 131 12.56 -0.12 -0.15
N ILE A 132 11.41 0.27 -0.70
CA ILE A 132 10.55 -0.61 -1.51
C ILE A 132 11.30 -1.09 -2.75
N LYS A 133 12.03 -0.22 -3.46
CA LYS A 133 12.84 -0.61 -4.62
C LYS A 133 14.01 -1.51 -4.25
N LYS A 134 14.61 -1.33 -3.08
CA LYS A 134 15.62 -2.24 -2.54
C LYS A 134 15.02 -3.63 -2.28
N LEU A 135 13.84 -3.69 -1.65
CA LEU A 135 13.12 -4.94 -1.40
C LEU A 135 12.72 -5.63 -2.71
N GLU A 136 12.17 -4.89 -3.68
CA GLU A 136 11.85 -5.40 -5.02
C GLU A 136 13.05 -6.09 -5.68
N ARG A 137 14.24 -5.48 -5.62
CA ARG A 137 15.48 -6.05 -6.16
C ARG A 137 15.90 -7.32 -5.42
N GLN A 138 15.75 -7.36 -4.10
CA GLN A 138 16.03 -8.55 -3.29
C GLN A 138 15.11 -9.71 -3.68
N MET A 139 13.79 -9.44 -3.78
CA MET A 139 12.80 -10.44 -4.19
C MET A 139 13.07 -10.99 -5.59
N LYS A 140 13.40 -10.12 -6.55
CA LYS A 140 13.77 -10.55 -7.92
C LYS A 140 15.03 -11.43 -7.91
N LYS A 141 16.03 -11.10 -7.09
CA LYS A 141 17.26 -11.90 -6.97
C LYS A 141 16.98 -13.27 -6.36
N ALA A 142 16.24 -13.32 -5.25
CA ALA A 142 15.90 -14.55 -4.56
C ALA A 142 15.04 -15.48 -5.43
N SER A 143 14.05 -14.93 -6.13
CA SER A 143 13.23 -15.69 -7.09
C SER A 143 14.06 -16.30 -8.22
N LYS A 144 15.03 -15.56 -8.79
CA LYS A 144 15.95 -16.11 -9.80
C LYS A 144 16.82 -17.23 -9.24
N GLN A 145 17.33 -17.10 -8.01
CA GLN A 145 18.16 -18.12 -7.39
C GLN A 145 17.39 -19.42 -7.14
N LEU A 146 16.12 -19.34 -6.75
CA LEU A 146 15.26 -20.53 -6.64
C LEU A 146 14.97 -21.18 -7.97
N ALA A 147 14.69 -20.40 -9.02
CA ALA A 147 14.48 -20.96 -10.36
C ALA A 147 15.72 -21.71 -10.87
N VAL A 148 16.91 -21.28 -10.48
CA VAL A 148 18.18 -21.98 -10.80
C VAL A 148 18.38 -23.23 -9.95
N ASN A 149 17.89 -23.24 -8.71
CA ASN A 149 18.09 -24.33 -7.75
C ASN A 149 16.94 -25.35 -7.69
N GLN A 150 15.85 -25.15 -8.43
CA GLN A 150 14.80 -26.15 -8.57
C GLN A 150 15.27 -27.26 -9.52
N PRO A 151 15.26 -28.53 -9.11
CA PRO A 151 15.41 -29.63 -10.05
C PRO A 151 14.33 -29.50 -11.11
N GLN A 152 14.70 -29.69 -12.39
CA GLN A 152 13.73 -29.83 -13.47
C GLN A 152 12.74 -30.93 -13.05
N THR A 153 11.53 -30.53 -12.68
CA THR A 153 10.44 -31.47 -12.48
C THR A 153 10.03 -31.86 -13.89
N GLU A 154 10.54 -33.00 -14.35
CA GLU A 154 10.10 -33.63 -15.58
C GLU A 154 8.57 -33.69 -15.57
N GLY A 155 7.97 -33.10 -16.60
CA GLY A 155 6.54 -32.97 -16.69
C GLY A 155 5.87 -34.33 -16.69
N ILE A 156 5.17 -34.66 -15.61
CA ILE A 156 4.15 -35.70 -15.65
C ILE A 156 2.98 -35.10 -16.42
N ALA A 157 3.00 -35.31 -17.74
CA ALA A 157 1.86 -35.05 -18.60
C ALA A 157 0.73 -36.02 -18.20
N VAL A 158 -0.28 -35.52 -17.49
CA VAL A 158 -1.56 -36.21 -17.36
C VAL A 158 -2.24 -36.13 -18.72
N LYS A 159 -2.17 -37.22 -19.50
CA LYS A 159 -3.00 -37.40 -20.70
C LYS A 159 -4.46 -37.50 -20.25
N VAL A 160 -5.30 -36.60 -20.75
CA VAL A 160 -6.76 -36.75 -20.77
C VAL A 160 -7.13 -37.45 -22.06
#